data_AF-A0A2J6WT11-F1
#
_entry.id   AF-A0A2J6WT11-F1
#
_cell.length_a   1.000
_cell.length_b   1.000
_cell.length_c   1.000
_cell.angle_alpha   90.00
_cell.angle_beta   90.00
_cell.angle_gamma   90.00
#
_symmetry.space_group_name_H-M   'P 1'
#
loop_
_entity.id
_entity.type
_entity.pdbx_description
1 polymer ?
#
loop_
_entity_poly.entity_id
_entity_poly.type
_entity_poly.pdbx_seq_one_letter_code
_entity_poly.pdbx_strand_id
1 'polypeptide(L)'
;LMIVAGRVSRKMAPVVRRLYDQMPEPKWVIAMGDCAACGGIFNNYAIVQGVDEVVPVDVYVAGCPPRPEALIDGIMMLHQKVMREKLSGKKEAPIRIDRPLVQVK
;
A
#
# COMPACT_ATOMS: atom_id res chain seq x y z
N LEU A 1 -10.26 -0.49 5.57
CA LEU A 1 -8.78 -0.56 5.42
C LEU A 1 -8.41 -1.89 4.79
N MET A 2 -7.67 -1.88 3.69
CA MET A 2 -7.13 -3.09 3.05
C MET A 2 -5.61 -3.03 3.08
N ILE A 3 -4.95 -4.09 3.56
CA ILE A 3 -3.49 -4.20 3.54
C ILE A 3 -3.15 -5.29 2.53
N VAL A 4 -2.38 -4.93 1.50
CA VAL A 4 -1.89 -5.90 0.51
C VAL A 4 -0.51 -6.37 0.96
N ALA A 5 -0.50 -7.49 1.68
CA ALA A 5 0.69 -8.10 2.25
C ALA A 5 1.37 -9.04 1.24
N GLY A 6 2.27 -8.49 0.42
CA GLY A 6 3.12 -9.26 -0.50
C GLY A 6 2.68 -9.21 -1.96
N ARG A 7 3.16 -10.19 -2.75
CA ARG A 7 3.01 -10.20 -4.21
C ARG A 7 1.58 -10.55 -4.65
N VAL A 8 1.13 -9.94 -5.74
CA VAL A 8 -0.14 -10.26 -6.39
C VAL A 8 0.13 -10.92 -7.74
N SER A 9 -0.34 -12.15 -7.92
CA SER A 9 -0.26 -12.82 -9.22
C SER A 9 -1.30 -12.28 -10.19
N ARG A 10 -1.05 -12.41 -11.51
CA ARG A 10 -2.02 -12.02 -12.55
C ARG A 10 -3.37 -12.71 -12.39
N LYS A 11 -3.40 -13.96 -11.88
CA LYS A 11 -4.64 -14.68 -11.59
C LYS A 11 -5.40 -14.07 -10.41
N MET A 12 -4.69 -13.53 -9.42
CA MET A 12 -5.28 -12.94 -8.21
C MET A 12 -5.73 -11.49 -8.42
N ALA A 13 -5.15 -10.77 -9.39
CA ALA A 13 -5.50 -9.39 -9.71
C ALA A 13 -7.03 -9.10 -9.79
N PRO A 14 -7.84 -9.84 -10.56
CA PRO A 14 -9.29 -9.57 -10.61
C PRO A 14 -10.01 -9.83 -9.29
N VAL A 15 -9.49 -10.73 -8.44
CA VAL A 15 -10.07 -11.02 -7.12
C VAL A 15 -9.81 -9.86 -6.16
N VAL A 16 -8.58 -9.34 -6.15
CA VAL A 16 -8.23 -8.15 -5.35
C VAL A 16 -9.07 -6.94 -5.75
N ARG A 17 -9.31 -6.77 -7.06
CA ARG A 17 -10.19 -5.69 -7.52
C ARG A 17 -11.62 -5.83 -6.99
N ARG A 18 -12.20 -7.04 -7.08
CA ARG A 18 -13.54 -7.31 -6.55
C ARG A 18 -13.64 -7.07 -5.05
N LEU A 19 -12.62 -7.47 -4.28
CA LEU A 19 -12.56 -7.20 -2.85
C LEU A 19 -12.59 -5.68 -2.58
N TYR A 20 -11.81 -4.90 -3.33
CA TYR A 20 -11.79 -3.45 -3.21
C TYR A 20 -13.12 -2.79 -3.58
N ASP A 21 -13.83 -3.33 -4.58
CA ASP A 21 -15.13 -2.80 -5.02
C ASP A 21 -16.25 -3.15 -4.02
N GLN A 22 -16.12 -4.25 -3.27
CA GLN A 22 -17.06 -4.67 -2.23
C GLN A 22 -16.90 -3.90 -0.89
N MET A 23 -15.82 -3.14 -0.71
CA MET A 23 -15.61 -2.37 0.51
C MET A 23 -16.43 -1.07 0.53
N PRO A 24 -17.09 -0.72 1.65
CA PRO A 24 -17.78 0.55 1.80
C PRO A 24 -16.82 1.74 1.83
N GLU A 25 -17.29 2.90 1.41
CA GLU A 25 -16.57 4.18 1.56
C GLU A 25 -16.70 4.65 3.02
N PRO A 26 -15.63 5.12 3.70
CA PRO A 26 -14.28 5.41 3.20
C PRO A 26 -13.32 4.21 3.15
N LYS A 27 -12.58 4.07 2.04
CA LYS A 27 -11.62 2.97 1.84
C LYS A 27 -10.21 3.44 1.55
N TRP A 28 -9.28 2.82 2.27
CA TRP A 28 -7.83 3.05 2.17
C TRP A 28 -7.08 1.74 1.94
N VAL A 29 -6.02 1.82 1.14
CA VAL A 29 -5.17 0.69 0.77
C VAL A 29 -3.72 0.96 1.15
N ILE A 30 -3.12 0.02 1.88
CA ILE A 30 -1.68 0.02 2.19
C ILE A 30 -1.02 -1.07 1.35
N ALA A 31 -0.01 -0.71 0.57
CA ALA A 31 0.90 -1.66 -0.07
C ALA A 31 2.02 -2.02 0.91
N MET A 32 2.06 -3.27 1.35
CA MET A 32 3.05 -3.74 2.31
C MET A 32 4.14 -4.54 1.59
N GLY A 33 5.33 -3.94 1.58
CA GLY A 33 6.55 -4.49 1.02
C GLY A 33 6.74 -4.24 -0.47
N ASP A 34 7.97 -4.48 -0.92
CA ASP A 34 8.41 -4.17 -2.28
C ASP A 34 7.68 -5.02 -3.33
N CYS A 35 7.25 -6.22 -2.93
CA CYS A 35 6.44 -7.11 -3.76
C CYS A 35 5.07 -6.52 -4.13
N ALA A 36 4.50 -5.66 -3.26
CA ALA A 36 3.21 -5.00 -3.52
C ALA A 36 3.41 -3.65 -4.24
N ALA A 37 4.52 -2.96 -3.97
CA ALA A 37 4.82 -1.64 -4.55
C ALA A 37 5.36 -1.71 -5.98
N CYS A 38 6.37 -2.55 -6.23
CA CYS A 38 7.09 -2.60 -7.50
C CYS A 38 7.41 -4.03 -7.99
N GLY A 39 6.77 -5.06 -7.41
CA GLY A 39 7.00 -6.47 -7.74
C GLY A 39 8.27 -7.05 -7.10
N GLY A 40 9.18 -6.19 -6.62
CA GLY A 40 10.39 -6.54 -5.88
C GLY A 40 11.25 -7.57 -6.63
N ILE A 41 11.65 -8.63 -5.92
CA ILE A 41 12.44 -9.74 -6.49
C ILE A 41 11.67 -10.56 -7.54
N PHE A 42 10.33 -10.44 -7.60
CA PHE A 42 9.47 -11.23 -8.47
C PHE A 42 9.04 -10.48 -9.73
N ASN A 43 9.97 -9.78 -10.39
CA ASN A 43 9.74 -9.20 -11.71
C ASN A 43 9.69 -10.30 -12.78
N ASN A 44 8.56 -11.00 -12.87
CA ASN A 44 8.31 -12.03 -13.86
C ASN A 44 6.89 -11.92 -14.44
N TYR A 45 6.62 -12.68 -15.51
CA TYR A 45 5.36 -12.64 -16.25
C TYR A 45 4.12 -13.03 -15.44
N ALA A 46 4.30 -13.76 -14.33
CA ALA A 46 3.20 -14.30 -13.54
C ALA A 46 2.68 -13.30 -12.48
N ILE A 47 3.48 -12.28 -12.15
CA ILE A 47 3.21 -11.31 -11.08
C ILE A 47 2.92 -9.93 -11.67
N VAL A 48 2.01 -9.20 -11.02
CA VAL A 48 1.73 -7.79 -11.35
C VAL A 48 2.85 -6.93 -10.76
N GLN A 49 3.42 -6.03 -11.56
CA GLN A 49 4.58 -5.23 -11.13
C GLN A 49 4.20 -4.17 -10.08
N GLY A 50 2.92 -3.83 -9.94
CA GLY A 50 2.46 -3.00 -8.84
C GLY A 50 1.00 -3.25 -8.55
N VAL A 51 0.65 -3.27 -7.26
CA VAL A 51 -0.75 -3.35 -6.83
C VAL A 51 -1.55 -2.13 -7.33
N ASP A 52 -0.84 -1.02 -7.57
CA ASP A 52 -1.33 0.24 -8.14
C ASP A 52 -2.02 0.08 -9.49
N GLU A 53 -1.64 -0.92 -10.30
CA GLU A 53 -2.29 -1.21 -11.58
C GLU A 53 -3.73 -1.70 -11.40
N VAL A 54 -4.04 -2.28 -10.24
CA VAL A 54 -5.32 -2.95 -9.96
C VAL A 54 -6.19 -2.10 -9.04
N VAL A 55 -5.61 -1.59 -7.94
CA VAL A 55 -6.30 -0.82 -6.91
C VAL A 55 -5.50 0.43 -6.55
N PRO A 56 -6.17 1.56 -6.25
CA PRO A 56 -5.47 2.76 -5.83
C PRO A 56 -4.86 2.55 -4.44
N VAL A 57 -3.54 2.73 -4.33
CA VAL A 57 -2.79 2.65 -3.07
C VAL A 57 -2.67 4.03 -2.44
N ASP A 58 -2.81 4.11 -1.11
CA ASP A 58 -2.68 5.36 -0.34
C ASP A 58 -1.32 5.53 0.34
N VAL A 59 -0.75 4.41 0.82
CA VAL A 59 0.52 4.39 1.55
C VAL A 59 1.35 3.19 1.09
N TYR A 60 2.63 3.42 0.81
CA TYR A 60 3.60 2.38 0.52
C TYR A 60 4.54 2.17 1.70
N VAL A 61 4.62 0.92 2.17
CA VAL A 61 5.60 0.50 3.18
C VAL A 61 6.70 -0.29 2.48
N ALA A 62 7.90 0.28 2.39
CA ALA A 62 9.05 -0.39 1.78
C ALA A 62 9.57 -1.54 2.66
N GLY A 63 10.02 -2.64 2.03
CA GLY A 63 10.67 -3.77 2.71
C GLY A 63 10.40 -5.14 2.09
N CYS A 64 11.28 -6.11 2.34
CA CYS A 64 11.19 -7.47 1.80
C CYS A 64 11.65 -8.55 2.81
N PRO A 65 10.86 -8.87 3.86
CA PRO A 65 9.64 -8.21 4.33
C PRO A 65 9.92 -6.96 5.19
N PRO A 66 8.97 -6.01 5.32
CA PRO A 66 9.15 -4.83 6.17
C PRO A 66 9.26 -5.22 7.64
N ARG A 67 10.02 -4.44 8.41
CA ARG A 67 10.08 -4.62 9.87
C ARG A 67 8.75 -4.25 10.51
N PRO A 68 8.35 -4.88 11.63
CA PRO A 68 7.09 -4.57 12.31
C PRO A 68 6.94 -3.09 12.66
N GLU A 69 8.04 -2.42 13.03
CA GLU A 69 8.06 -0.99 13.35
C GLU A 69 7.68 -0.15 12.12
N ALA A 70 8.25 -0.47 10.95
CA ALA A 70 7.95 0.22 9.70
C ALA A 70 6.47 0.06 9.27
N LEU A 71 5.85 -1.09 9.60
CA LEU A 71 4.42 -1.28 9.37
C LEU A 71 3.58 -0.42 10.32
N ILE A 72 3.95 -0.34 11.60
CA ILE A 72 3.28 0.53 12.58
C ILE A 72 3.39 1.98 12.13
N ASP A 73 4.55 2.42 11.69
CA ASP A 73 4.77 3.78 11.18
C ASP A 73 3.91 4.06 9.94
N GLY A 74 3.77 3.09 9.03
CA GLY A 74 2.86 3.18 7.89
C GLY A 74 1.40 3.36 8.28
N ILE A 75 0.95 2.64 9.31
CA ILE A 75 -0.42 2.78 9.85
C ILE A 75 -0.59 4.12 10.56
N MET A 76 0.41 4.59 11.31
CA MET A 76 0.38 5.91 11.96
C MET A 76 0.33 7.05 10.93
N MET A 77 1.09 6.94 9.83
CA MET A 77 1.01 7.90 8.72
C MET A 77 -0.35 7.90 8.05
N LEU A 78 -0.94 6.72 7.81
CA LEU A 78 -2.30 6.64 7.29
C LEU A 78 -3.30 7.29 8.26
N HIS A 79 -3.18 7.03 9.56
CA HIS A 79 -4.04 7.67 10.56
C HIS A 79 -3.93 9.19 10.52
N GLN A 80 -2.71 9.74 10.40
CA GLN A 80 -2.51 11.18 10.24
C GLN A 80 -3.09 11.72 8.93
N LYS A 81 -3.03 10.96 7.82
CA LYS A 81 -3.65 11.32 6.54
C LYS A 81 -5.17 11.42 6.69
N VAL A 82 -5.80 10.41 7.28
CA VAL A 82 -7.24 10.38 7.54
C VAL A 82 -7.69 11.55 8.44
N MET A 83 -6.91 11.90 9.45
CA MET A 83 -7.21 13.05 10.32
C MET A 83 -7.08 14.41 9.62
N ARG A 84 -6.25 14.51 8.57
CA ARG A 84 -6.09 15.72 7.76
C ARG A 84 -7.14 15.85 6.66
N GLU A 85 -7.63 14.73 6.12
CA GLU A 85 -8.70 14.68 5.12
C GLU A 85 -10.04 15.17 5.73
N LYS A 86 -10.21 16.50 5.79
CA LYS A 86 -11.47 17.15 6.18
C LYS A 86 -12.44 17.14 5.01
N LEU A 87 -13.37 16.16 4.95
CA LEU A 87 -14.65 16.14 4.20
C LEU A 87 -14.68 16.57 2.71
N SER A 88 -13.56 17.03 2.16
CA SER A 88 -13.35 17.45 0.80
C SER A 88 -12.97 16.18 0.07
N GLY A 89 -13.88 15.64 -0.75
CA GLY A 89 -13.73 14.35 -1.42
C GLY A 89 -12.60 14.24 -2.46
N LYS A 90 -11.48 14.96 -2.28
CA LYS A 90 -10.25 14.84 -3.05
C LYS A 90 -9.27 13.95 -2.26
N LYS A 91 -9.03 12.73 -2.75
CA LYS A 91 -7.96 11.87 -2.22
C LYS A 91 -6.61 12.51 -2.51
N GLU A 92 -5.83 12.74 -1.45
CA GLU A 92 -4.46 13.24 -1.57
C GLU A 92 -3.53 12.18 -2.21
N ALA A 93 -2.47 12.64 -2.87
CA ALA A 93 -1.46 11.80 -3.50
C ALA A 93 -0.92 10.73 -2.54
N PRO A 94 -0.47 9.57 -3.05
CA PRO A 94 -0.06 8.47 -2.20
C PRO A 94 1.26 8.77 -1.49
N ILE A 95 1.35 8.40 -0.21
CA ILE A 95 2.53 8.63 0.63
C ILE A 95 3.52 7.49 0.40
N ARG A 96 4.73 7.81 -0.08
CA ARG A 96 5.85 6.86 -0.18
C ARG A 96 6.77 7.01 1.02
N ILE A 97 7.05 5.91 1.71
CA ILE A 97 7.98 5.89 2.84
C ILE A 97 9.40 5.72 2.28
N ASP A 98 9.99 6.83 1.80
CA ASP A 98 11.34 6.85 1.22
C ASP A 98 12.42 7.28 2.23
N ARG A 99 12.12 7.27 3.53
CA ARG A 99 13.06 7.74 4.56
C ARG A 99 13.65 6.57 5.35
N PRO A 100 14.99 6.43 5.42
CA PRO A 100 15.59 5.59 6.45
C PRO A 100 15.21 6.18 7.81
N LEU A 101 14.50 5.43 8.65
CA LEU A 101 14.33 5.76 10.06
C LEU A 101 15.60 5.40 10.84
N VAL A 102 16.69 6.06 10.49
CA VAL A 102 17.84 6.28 11.36
C VAL A 102 18.19 7.75 11.24
N GLN A 103 17.43 8.61 11.92
CA GLN A 103 18.05 9.78 12.53
C GLN A 103 18.90 9.26 13.70
N VAL A 104 20.11 8.77 13.42
CA VAL A 104 21.17 8.91 14.42
C VAL A 104 21.42 10.43 14.47
N LYS A 105 21.40 10.95 15.70
CA LYS A 105 21.75 12.33 16.05
C LYS A 105 22.91 12.89 15.23
#